data_AF-A0A8C6Z2U2-F1
#
_entry.id   AF-A0A8C6Z2U2-F1
#
_cell.length_a   1.000
_cell.length_b   1.000
_cell.length_c   1.000
_cell.angle_alpha   90.00
_cell.angle_beta   90.00
_cell.angle_gamma   90.00
#
_symmetry.space_group_name_H-M   'P 1'
#
loop_
_entity.id
_entity.type
_entity.pdbx_description
1 polymer ?
#
loop_
_entity_poly.entity_id
_entity_poly.type
_entity_poly.pdbx_seq_one_letter_code
_entity_poly.pdbx_strand_id
1 'polypeptide(L)'
;MTSQSQGIQQLLQAEKRAKDKLEEAKKRKGKRLKQAKEEAMAEMDHYRLQREKEFRHKTSALQVMGSQGNLSTKIEEQTTETIRNLTGSYHKNMEGMMKKLLNTIYDINPEIHPNFKYEV
;
A
#
# COMPACT_ATOMS: atom_id res chain seq x y z
N MET A 1 16.42 -88.36 -4.47
CA MET A 1 16.14 -87.49 -3.31
C MET A 1 16.72 -86.07 -3.45
N THR A 2 17.58 -85.77 -4.44
CA THR A 2 18.27 -84.47 -4.56
C THR A 2 17.52 -83.40 -5.38
N SER A 3 16.59 -83.78 -6.29
CA SER A 3 15.93 -82.81 -7.17
C SER A 3 14.88 -81.93 -6.48
N GLN A 4 14.23 -82.44 -5.42
CA GLN A 4 13.20 -81.69 -4.69
C GLN A 4 13.79 -80.52 -3.89
N SER A 5 14.98 -80.71 -3.32
CA SER A 5 15.74 -79.67 -2.60
C SER A 5 16.17 -78.51 -3.52
N GLN A 6 16.58 -78.84 -4.75
CA GLN A 6 17.09 -77.87 -5.71
C GLN A 6 15.97 -76.96 -6.27
N GLY A 7 14.77 -77.51 -6.49
CA GLY A 7 13.59 -76.72 -6.89
C GLY A 7 13.12 -75.74 -5.81
N ILE A 8 13.15 -76.16 -4.53
CA ILE A 8 12.78 -75.30 -3.39
C ILE A 8 13.76 -74.12 -3.27
N GLN A 9 15.06 -74.34 -3.42
CA GLN A 9 16.04 -73.25 -3.43
C GLN A 9 15.81 -72.23 -4.55
N GLN A 10 15.40 -72.70 -5.74
CA GLN A 10 15.10 -71.82 -6.86
C GLN A 10 13.87 -70.93 -6.58
N LEU A 11 12.83 -71.49 -5.96
CA LEU A 11 11.65 -70.74 -5.53
C LEU A 11 11.99 -69.70 -4.46
N LEU A 12 12.78 -70.08 -3.45
CA LEU A 12 13.24 -69.14 -2.41
C LEU A 12 14.07 -67.99 -3.00
N GLN A 13 14.92 -68.28 -4.00
CA GLN A 13 15.69 -67.24 -4.68
C GLN A 13 14.79 -66.32 -5.54
N ALA A 14 13.78 -66.87 -6.20
CA ALA A 14 12.79 -66.09 -6.94
C ALA A 14 11.95 -65.20 -6.01
N GLU A 15 11.54 -65.71 -4.85
CA GLU A 15 10.82 -64.96 -3.82
C GLU A 15 11.65 -63.78 -3.31
N LYS A 16 12.94 -64.01 -3.01
CA LYS A 16 13.85 -62.95 -2.60
C LYS A 16 13.98 -61.85 -3.66
N ARG A 17 14.18 -62.23 -4.93
CA ARG A 17 14.26 -61.27 -6.05
C ARG A 17 12.96 -60.49 -6.24
N ALA A 18 11.80 -61.14 -6.09
CA ALA A 18 10.51 -60.47 -6.18
C ALA A 18 10.33 -59.45 -5.04
N LYS A 19 10.70 -59.82 -3.82
CA LYS A 19 10.66 -58.95 -2.65
C LYS A 19 11.58 -57.74 -2.80
N ASP A 20 12.82 -57.97 -3.25
CA ASP A 20 13.80 -56.90 -3.48
C ASP A 20 13.31 -55.90 -4.54
N LYS A 21 12.74 -56.40 -5.64
CA LYS A 21 12.15 -55.57 -6.70
C LYS A 21 10.96 -54.74 -6.20
N LEU A 22 10.14 -55.30 -5.31
CA LEU A 22 9.00 -54.62 -4.72
C LEU A 22 9.43 -53.51 -3.75
N GLU A 23 10.44 -53.77 -2.91
CA GLU A 23 11.00 -52.77 -2.00
C GLU A 23 11.73 -51.64 -2.75
N GLU A 24 12.46 -51.96 -3.82
CA GLU A 24 13.06 -50.94 -4.69
C GLU A 24 11.99 -50.03 -5.32
N ALA A 25 10.90 -50.60 -5.82
CA ALA A 25 9.79 -49.84 -6.36
C ALA A 25 9.13 -48.92 -5.32
N LYS A 26 8.91 -49.41 -4.09
CA LYS A 26 8.40 -48.59 -2.98
C LYS A 26 9.34 -47.45 -2.62
N LYS A 27 10.64 -47.73 -2.51
CA LYS A 27 11.67 -46.71 -2.23
C LYS A 27 11.71 -45.64 -3.32
N ARG A 28 11.63 -46.05 -4.60
CA ARG A 28 11.58 -45.13 -5.74
C ARG A 28 10.32 -44.26 -5.73
N LYS A 29 9.16 -44.81 -5.41
CA LYS A 29 7.91 -44.06 -5.23
C LYS A 29 8.04 -43.04 -4.11
N GLY A 30 8.57 -43.44 -2.95
CA GLY A 30 8.80 -42.55 -1.82
C GLY A 30 9.75 -41.41 -2.14
N LYS A 31 10.84 -41.69 -2.88
CA LYS A 31 11.79 -40.66 -3.34
C LYS A 31 11.11 -39.65 -4.28
N ARG A 32 10.32 -40.12 -5.26
CA ARG A 32 9.60 -39.24 -6.19
C ARG A 32 8.58 -38.35 -5.47
N LEU A 33 7.86 -38.88 -4.49
CA LEU A 33 6.90 -38.08 -3.70
C LEU A 33 7.60 -36.99 -2.87
N LYS A 34 8.74 -37.31 -2.24
CA LYS A 34 9.54 -36.31 -1.51
C LYS A 34 10.08 -35.23 -2.44
N GLN A 35 10.64 -35.64 -3.58
CA GLN A 35 11.16 -34.72 -4.59
C GLN A 35 10.07 -33.77 -5.11
N ALA A 36 8.89 -34.30 -5.47
CA ALA A 36 7.78 -33.46 -5.93
C ALA A 36 7.33 -32.44 -4.86
N LYS A 37 7.35 -32.83 -3.57
CA LYS A 37 7.03 -31.92 -2.47
C LYS A 37 8.10 -30.83 -2.32
N GLU A 38 9.38 -31.19 -2.38
CA GLU A 38 10.49 -30.24 -2.28
C GLU A 38 10.51 -29.25 -3.45
N GLU A 39 10.29 -29.73 -4.68
CA GLU A 39 10.19 -28.89 -5.88
C GLU A 39 9.01 -27.92 -5.79
N ALA A 40 7.83 -28.39 -5.38
CA ALA A 40 6.66 -27.52 -5.19
C ALA A 40 6.89 -26.45 -4.10
N MET A 41 7.52 -26.81 -2.98
CA MET A 41 7.86 -25.84 -1.92
C MET A 41 8.87 -24.80 -2.43
N ALA A 42 9.90 -25.22 -3.18
CA ALA A 42 10.87 -24.31 -3.75
C ALA A 42 10.23 -23.33 -4.76
N GLU A 43 9.29 -23.80 -5.58
CA GLU A 43 8.55 -22.95 -6.52
C GLU A 43 7.64 -21.94 -5.80
N MET A 44 6.94 -22.37 -4.74
CA MET A 44 6.14 -21.49 -3.89
C MET A 44 6.99 -20.38 -3.25
N ASP A 45 8.16 -20.74 -2.72
CA ASP A 45 9.08 -19.78 -2.10
C ASP A 45 9.65 -18.80 -3.13
N HIS A 46 10.01 -19.28 -4.32
CA HIS A 46 10.46 -18.42 -5.41
C HIS A 46 9.36 -17.43 -5.82
N TYR A 47 8.12 -17.89 -5.98
CA TYR A 47 6.98 -17.03 -6.29
C TYR A 47 6.72 -16.00 -5.19
N ARG A 48 6.78 -16.41 -3.92
CA ARG A 48 6.64 -15.49 -2.77
C ARG A 48 7.71 -14.41 -2.81
N LEU A 49 8.97 -14.77 -3.02
CA LEU A 49 10.09 -13.83 -3.09
C LEU A 49 9.92 -12.85 -4.26
N GLN A 50 9.48 -13.34 -5.43
CA GLN A 50 9.21 -12.50 -6.60
C GLN A 50 8.09 -11.50 -6.30
N ARG A 51 6.98 -11.94 -5.71
CA ARG A 51 5.85 -11.08 -5.33
C ARG A 51 6.23 -10.06 -4.26
N GLU A 52 7.04 -10.45 -3.28
CA GLU A 52 7.55 -9.55 -2.27
C GLU A 52 8.52 -8.51 -2.87
N LYS A 53 9.35 -8.91 -3.83
CA LYS A 53 10.22 -7.99 -4.58
C LYS A 53 9.40 -7.00 -5.41
N GLU A 54 8.38 -7.47 -6.13
CA GLU A 54 7.44 -6.62 -6.87
C GLU A 54 6.69 -5.67 -5.95
N PHE A 55 6.21 -6.17 -4.81
CA PHE A 55 5.54 -5.35 -3.80
C PHE A 55 6.48 -4.30 -3.25
N ARG A 56 7.69 -4.68 -2.81
CA ARG A 56 8.70 -3.72 -2.33
C ARG A 56 9.08 -2.71 -3.39
N HIS A 57 9.21 -3.10 -4.65
CA HIS A 57 9.46 -2.16 -5.74
C HIS A 57 8.28 -1.21 -5.95
N LYS A 58 7.04 -1.71 -5.93
CA LYS A 58 5.85 -0.86 -6.06
C LYS A 58 5.72 0.07 -4.87
N THR A 59 5.90 -0.42 -3.66
CA THR A 59 5.83 0.38 -2.43
C THR A 59 6.97 1.37 -2.37
N SER A 60 8.21 1.00 -2.69
CA SER A 60 9.33 1.95 -2.74
C SER A 60 9.13 2.96 -3.87
N ALA A 61 8.69 2.54 -5.05
CA ALA A 61 8.37 3.45 -6.14
C ALA A 61 7.19 4.35 -5.78
N LEU A 62 6.17 3.88 -5.07
CA LEU A 62 5.03 4.65 -4.57
C LEU A 62 5.36 5.47 -3.33
N GLN A 63 6.42 5.15 -2.59
CA GLN A 63 6.89 5.92 -1.43
C GLN A 63 7.88 6.99 -1.89
N VAL A 64 8.64 6.71 -2.96
CA VAL A 64 9.50 7.65 -3.68
C VAL A 64 8.67 8.57 -4.58
N MET A 65 7.67 8.05 -5.32
CA MET A 65 6.67 8.83 -6.05
C MET A 65 5.54 9.33 -5.16
N GLY A 66 5.45 8.82 -3.93
CA GLY A 66 4.52 9.27 -2.90
C GLY A 66 4.99 10.57 -2.32
N SER A 67 5.07 11.61 -3.16
CA SER A 67 4.13 12.74 -3.10
C SER A 67 3.78 13.27 -1.70
N GLN A 68 4.64 13.12 -0.71
CA GLN A 68 4.57 13.85 0.55
C GLN A 68 5.50 15.05 0.45
N GLY A 69 6.73 14.87 -0.05
CA GLY A 69 7.65 15.98 -0.35
C GLY A 69 7.08 16.93 -1.40
N ASN A 70 6.82 16.44 -2.61
CA ASN A 70 6.33 17.29 -3.72
C ASN A 70 4.94 17.89 -3.45
N LEU A 71 4.08 17.20 -2.69
CA LEU A 71 2.77 17.73 -2.33
C LEU A 71 2.87 18.80 -1.25
N SER A 72 3.72 18.61 -0.23
CA SER A 72 3.96 19.64 0.80
C SER A 72 4.52 20.90 0.17
N THR A 73 5.54 20.78 -0.69
CA THR A 73 6.11 21.94 -1.40
C THR A 73 5.07 22.63 -2.26
N LYS A 74 4.23 21.89 -2.99
CA LYS A 74 3.16 22.48 -3.81
C LYS A 74 2.08 23.17 -2.96
N ILE A 75 1.72 22.60 -1.81
CA ILE A 75 0.78 23.21 -0.86
C ILE A 75 1.38 24.49 -0.28
N GLU A 76 2.65 24.48 0.10
CA GLU A 76 3.38 25.65 0.60
C GLU A 76 3.43 26.76 -0.46
N GLU A 77 3.77 26.43 -1.71
CA GLU A 77 3.76 27.38 -2.84
C GLU A 77 2.36 28.00 -3.02
N GLN A 78 1.31 27.19 -3.09
CA GLN A 78 -0.07 27.69 -3.21
C GLN A 78 -0.50 28.54 -2.00
N THR A 79 -0.05 28.18 -0.80
CA THR A 79 -0.34 28.92 0.43
C THR A 79 0.33 30.29 0.39
N THR A 80 1.61 30.35 0.02
CA THR A 80 2.36 31.61 -0.09
C THR A 80 1.79 32.52 -1.18
N GLU A 81 1.37 31.96 -2.32
CA GLU A 81 0.68 32.70 -3.38
C GLU A 81 -0.65 33.27 -2.88
N THR A 82 -1.45 32.46 -2.19
CA THR A 82 -2.74 32.88 -1.63
C THR A 82 -2.56 34.01 -0.61
N ILE A 83 -1.59 33.89 0.29
CA ILE A 83 -1.24 34.94 1.26
C ILE A 83 -0.84 36.22 0.53
N ARG A 84 0.04 36.13 -0.48
CA ARG A 84 0.47 37.29 -1.27
C ARG A 84 -0.71 37.98 -1.95
N ASN A 85 -1.65 37.23 -2.51
CA ASN A 85 -2.85 37.77 -3.14
C ASN A 85 -3.79 38.45 -2.13
N LEU A 86 -3.96 37.85 -0.94
CA LEU A 86 -4.72 38.41 0.16
C LEU A 86 -4.12 39.72 0.66
N THR A 87 -2.80 39.72 0.92
CA THR A 87 -2.06 40.91 1.34
C THR A 87 -2.14 42.01 0.27
N GLY A 88 -1.99 41.67 -1.01
CA GLY A 88 -2.14 42.62 -2.10
C GLY A 88 -3.54 43.22 -2.18
N SER A 89 -4.57 42.40 -2.00
CA SER A 89 -5.97 42.84 -2.00
C SER A 89 -6.29 43.72 -0.79
N TYR A 90 -5.73 43.39 0.39
CA TYR A 90 -5.84 44.20 1.59
C TYR A 90 -5.28 45.61 1.36
N HIS A 91 -4.03 45.73 0.90
CA HIS A 91 -3.39 47.03 0.68
C HIS A 91 -4.13 47.89 -0.35
N LYS A 92 -4.66 47.27 -1.42
CA LYS A 92 -5.45 47.98 -2.45
C LYS A 92 -6.76 48.53 -1.90
N ASN A 93 -7.43 47.79 -1.03
CA ASN A 93 -8.76 48.14 -0.53
C ASN A 93 -8.73 48.93 0.79
N MET A 94 -7.60 48.94 1.49
CA MET A 94 -7.44 49.55 2.82
C MET A 94 -7.80 51.04 2.82
N GLU A 95 -7.25 51.81 1.88
CA GLU A 95 -7.50 53.26 1.83
C GLU A 95 -8.97 53.59 1.53
N GLY A 96 -9.59 52.88 0.58
CA GLY A 96 -11.00 53.07 0.25
C GLY A 96 -11.93 52.71 1.41
N MET A 97 -11.63 51.60 2.11
CA MET A 97 -12.36 51.19 3.30
C MET A 97 -12.21 52.19 4.45
N MET A 98 -10.98 52.66 4.72
CA MET A 98 -10.71 53.66 5.75
C MET A 98 -11.43 54.97 5.47
N LYS A 99 -11.38 55.47 4.23
CA LYS A 99 -12.10 56.68 3.85
C LYS A 99 -13.61 56.52 4.05
N LYS A 100 -14.19 55.38 3.65
CA LYS A 100 -15.61 55.10 3.86
C LYS A 100 -15.96 55.06 5.35
N LEU A 101 -15.15 54.37 6.16
CA LEU A 101 -15.37 54.26 7.59
C LEU A 101 -15.31 55.63 8.29
N LEU A 102 -14.27 56.42 7.99
CA LEU A 102 -14.13 57.77 8.55
C LEU A 102 -15.28 58.67 8.12
N ASN A 103 -15.67 58.64 6.84
CA ASN A 103 -16.82 59.41 6.37
C ASN A 103 -18.10 59.04 7.14
N THR A 104 -18.37 57.76 7.37
CA THR A 104 -19.54 57.33 8.15
C THR A 104 -19.47 57.75 9.62
N ILE A 105 -18.28 57.77 10.23
CA ILE A 105 -18.11 58.20 11.63
C ILE A 105 -18.25 59.73 11.77
N TYR A 106 -17.75 60.49 10.80
CA TYR A 106 -17.82 61.95 10.81
C TYR A 106 -19.17 62.51 10.34
N ASP A 107 -20.00 61.69 9.67
CA ASP A 107 -21.36 62.06 9.27
C ASP A 107 -22.34 61.94 10.45
N ILE A 108 -22.25 62.91 11.37
CA ILE A 108 -23.17 63.00 12.49
C ILE A 108 -24.46 63.63 11.99
N ASN A 109 -25.48 62.79 11.77
CA ASN A 109 -26.84 63.23 11.47
C ASN A 109 -27.70 63.14 12.76
N PRO A 110 -27.80 64.21 13.56
CA PRO A 110 -28.60 64.21 14.77
C PRO A 110 -30.08 64.22 14.40
N GLU A 111 -30.71 63.04 14.48
CA GLU A 111 -32.15 62.91 14.30
C GLU A 111 -32.85 62.98 15.65
N ILE A 112 -33.92 63.77 15.70
CA ILE A 112 -34.83 63.77 16.83
C ILE A 112 -35.58 62.45 16.80
N HIS A 113 -35.67 61.78 17.94
CA HIS A 113 -36.37 60.51 18.05
C HIS A 113 -37.80 60.64 17.48
N PRO A 114 -38.28 59.69 16.64
CA PRO A 114 -39.56 59.80 15.93
C PRO A 114 -40.79 60.08 16.80
N ASN A 115 -40.71 59.79 18.09
CA ASN A 115 -41.78 59.99 19.07
C ASN A 115 -41.70 61.33 19.83
N PHE A 116 -40.77 62.23 19.48
CA PHE A 116 -40.67 63.53 20.13
C PHE A 116 -41.91 64.38 19.79
N LYS A 117 -42.65 64.77 20.83
CA LYS A 117 -43.77 65.70 20.73
C LYS A 117 -43.36 67.01 21.40
N TYR A 118 -43.41 68.09 20.64
CA TYR A 118 -43.21 69.44 21.15
C TYR A 118 -44.52 69.91 21.78
N GLU A 119 -44.58 69.99 23.11
CA GLU A 119 -45.70 70.64 23.81
C GLU A 119 -45.37 72.13 24.00
N VAL A 120 -46.30 73.00 23.57
CA VAL A 120 -46.29 74.46 23.78
C VAL A 120 -47.39 74.80 24.77
#